data_AF-A0A533Y5U6-F1
#
_entry.id   AF-A0A533Y5U6-F1
#
_cell.length_a   1.000
_cell.length_b   1.000
_cell.length_c   1.000
_cell.angle_alpha   90.00
_cell.angle_beta   90.00
_cell.angle_gamma   90.00
#
_symmetry.space_group_name_H-M   'P 1'
#
loop_
_entity.id
_entity.type
_entity.pdbx_description
1 polymer ?
#
loop_
_entity_poly.entity_id
_entity_poly.type
_entity_poly.pdbx_seq_one_letter_code
_entity_poly.pdbx_strand_id
1 'polypeptide(L)'
;MTVLKPGRTEQRVVLSREDGIAMLTVLMLTIILTVIGIAAITTTSLDIKMAGGERIRESTVNAAEACMSSGVQIIQQTLQNGAVPGTLTAAGANPVVTAAPLESEIMGYPGFLGFSDSADPTSGAFAPNAVLTVSNYTVNMDIDRLYTQPMSGQPAGFGVPAQGAGVQIIYRIDCFAVTSVGVTPQASGRVTGVYSCVATGQSCQRKI
;
A
#
# COMPACT_ATOMS: atom_id res chain seq x y z
N MET A 1 -83.06 -3.72 46.61
CA MET A 1 -82.72 -5.01 45.98
C MET A 1 -81.77 -4.73 44.83
N THR A 2 -80.47 -4.66 45.12
CA THR A 2 -79.40 -4.38 44.15
C THR A 2 -78.60 -5.66 43.94
N VAL A 3 -78.57 -6.11 42.69
CA VAL A 3 -78.03 -7.40 42.25
C VAL A 3 -76.49 -7.35 42.30
N LEU A 4 -75.89 -8.23 43.10
CA LEU A 4 -74.46 -8.48 43.12
C LEU A 4 -74.04 -9.21 41.84
N LYS A 5 -73.09 -8.62 41.11
CA LYS A 5 -72.46 -9.15 39.91
C LYS A 5 -71.62 -10.40 40.26
N PRO A 6 -71.79 -11.55 39.58
CA PRO A 6 -71.05 -12.76 39.91
C PRO A 6 -69.58 -12.60 39.50
N GLY A 7 -68.69 -13.01 40.39
CA GLY A 7 -67.24 -12.97 40.21
C GLY A 7 -66.79 -13.80 39.02
N ARG A 8 -65.91 -13.21 38.19
CA ARG A 8 -65.13 -13.93 37.19
C ARG A 8 -64.23 -14.92 37.90
N THR A 9 -64.53 -16.21 37.80
CA THR A 9 -63.60 -17.29 38.08
C THR A 9 -62.46 -17.21 37.08
N GLU A 10 -61.25 -16.93 37.55
CA GLU A 10 -60.04 -17.16 36.76
C GLU A 10 -59.96 -18.66 36.46
N GLN A 11 -60.19 -18.99 35.20
CA GLN A 11 -60.05 -20.33 34.68
C GLN A 11 -58.54 -20.66 34.68
N ARG A 12 -58.05 -21.27 35.77
CA ARG A 12 -56.72 -21.89 35.79
C ARG A 12 -56.73 -23.06 34.81
N VAL A 13 -56.21 -22.80 33.61
CA VAL A 13 -55.84 -23.85 32.66
C VAL A 13 -54.70 -24.63 33.32
N VAL A 14 -55.01 -25.80 33.87
CA VAL A 14 -53.99 -26.78 34.26
C VAL A 14 -53.48 -27.35 32.95
N LEU A 15 -52.30 -26.89 32.50
CA LEU A 15 -51.62 -27.43 31.33
C LEU A 15 -51.54 -28.96 31.48
N SER A 16 -51.97 -29.69 30.46
CA SER A 16 -51.74 -31.13 30.43
C SER A 16 -50.24 -31.37 30.39
N ARG A 17 -49.78 -32.49 30.98
CA ARG A 17 -48.33 -32.85 31.06
C ARG A 17 -47.60 -32.79 29.71
N GLU A 18 -48.33 -32.86 28.60
CA GLU A 18 -47.80 -32.83 27.23
C GLU A 18 -47.55 -31.39 26.73
N ASP A 19 -48.31 -30.40 27.19
CA ASP A 19 -48.12 -28.98 26.83
C ASP A 19 -46.82 -28.39 27.41
N GLY A 20 -46.38 -28.88 28.56
CA GLY A 20 -45.10 -28.48 29.17
C GLY A 20 -43.89 -28.92 28.35
N ILE A 21 -43.96 -30.11 27.75
CA ILE A 21 -42.92 -30.62 26.85
C ILE A 21 -42.92 -29.85 25.53
N ALA A 22 -44.10 -29.52 24.98
CA ALA A 22 -44.21 -28.67 23.79
C ALA A 22 -43.54 -27.30 24.01
N MET A 23 -43.82 -26.63 25.14
CA MET A 23 -43.16 -25.37 25.50
C MET A 23 -41.64 -25.50 25.62
N LEU A 24 -41.14 -26.58 26.23
CA LEU A 24 -39.70 -26.81 26.41
C LEU A 24 -39.00 -27.03 25.07
N THR A 25 -39.60 -27.83 24.17
CA THR A 25 -39.02 -28.07 22.84
C THR A 25 -38.98 -26.79 22.00
N VAL A 26 -40.02 -25.96 22.04
CA VAL A 26 -40.04 -24.66 21.36
C VAL A 26 -38.95 -23.74 21.93
N LEU A 27 -38.80 -23.68 23.25
CA LEU A 27 -37.76 -22.87 23.90
C LEU A 27 -36.34 -23.36 23.54
N MET A 28 -36.13 -24.66 23.45
CA MET A 28 -34.84 -25.21 23.00
C MET A 28 -34.57 -24.87 21.54
N LEU A 29 -35.56 -25.00 20.67
CA LEU A 29 -35.43 -24.65 19.24
C LEU A 29 -35.15 -23.16 19.05
N THR A 30 -35.79 -22.26 19.80
CA THR A 30 -35.51 -20.82 19.72
C THR A 30 -34.12 -20.47 20.22
N ILE A 31 -33.62 -21.14 21.27
CA ILE A 31 -32.23 -20.96 21.72
C ILE A 31 -31.24 -21.43 20.66
N ILE A 32 -31.45 -22.61 20.08
CA ILE A 32 -30.55 -23.14 19.05
C ILE A 32 -30.52 -22.21 17.83
N LEU A 33 -31.69 -21.75 17.37
CA LEU A 33 -31.79 -20.84 16.23
C LEU A 33 -31.15 -19.48 16.51
N THR A 34 -31.27 -18.94 17.73
CA THR A 34 -30.63 -17.67 18.08
C THR A 34 -29.11 -17.80 18.14
N VAL A 35 -28.56 -18.89 18.66
CA VAL A 35 -27.12 -19.15 18.66
C VAL A 35 -26.58 -19.29 17.23
N ILE A 36 -27.27 -20.04 16.36
CA ILE A 36 -26.90 -20.16 14.94
C ILE A 36 -26.99 -18.79 14.25
N GLY A 37 -28.02 -18.00 14.53
CA GLY A 37 -28.18 -16.66 13.97
C GLY A 37 -27.03 -15.73 14.37
N ILE A 38 -26.63 -15.72 15.64
CA ILE A 38 -25.50 -14.92 16.11
C ILE A 38 -24.20 -15.37 15.44
N ALA A 39 -23.96 -16.69 15.39
CA ALA A 39 -22.78 -17.25 14.72
C ALA A 39 -22.71 -16.80 13.25
N ALA A 40 -23.82 -16.92 12.51
CA ALA A 40 -23.92 -16.49 11.12
C ALA A 40 -23.61 -14.98 10.95
N ILE A 41 -24.21 -14.12 11.78
CA ILE A 41 -23.96 -12.66 11.74
C ILE A 41 -22.49 -12.35 12.02
N THR A 42 -21.86 -13.04 12.98
CA THR A 42 -20.45 -12.84 13.29
C THR A 42 -19.54 -13.24 12.14
N THR A 43 -19.81 -14.37 11.47
CA THR A 43 -19.05 -14.81 10.29
C THR A 43 -19.17 -13.79 9.15
N THR A 44 -20.39 -13.34 8.82
CA THR A 44 -20.60 -12.32 7.80
C THR A 44 -19.89 -11.01 8.13
N SER A 45 -19.88 -10.62 9.40
CA SER A 45 -19.18 -9.41 9.85
C SER A 45 -17.66 -9.51 9.67
N LEU A 46 -17.09 -10.69 9.86
CA LEU A 46 -15.67 -10.94 9.61
C LEU A 46 -15.38 -10.94 8.11
N ASP A 47 -16.23 -11.54 7.29
CA ASP A 47 -16.07 -11.54 5.83
C ASP A 47 -16.09 -10.12 5.24
N ILE A 48 -16.99 -9.25 5.73
CA ILE A 48 -17.03 -7.84 5.34
C ILE A 48 -15.74 -7.12 5.73
N LYS A 49 -15.21 -7.38 6.93
CA LYS A 49 -13.94 -6.78 7.38
C LYS A 49 -12.75 -7.27 6.56
N MET A 50 -12.72 -8.57 6.21
CA MET A 50 -11.68 -9.14 5.35
C MET A 50 -11.75 -8.57 3.94
N ALA A 51 -12.93 -8.51 3.33
CA ALA A 51 -13.13 -7.92 2.01
C ALA A 51 -12.76 -6.43 1.98
N GLY A 52 -13.10 -5.68 3.03
CA GLY A 52 -12.70 -4.29 3.18
C GLY A 52 -11.19 -4.12 3.30
N GLY A 53 -10.54 -4.97 4.11
CA GLY A 53 -9.08 -4.97 4.27
C GLY A 53 -8.34 -5.30 2.99
N GLU A 54 -8.80 -6.30 2.23
CA GLU A 54 -8.21 -6.70 0.96
C GLU A 54 -8.31 -5.59 -0.08
N ARG A 55 -9.48 -4.95 -0.21
CA ARG A 55 -9.66 -3.82 -1.13
C ARG A 55 -8.72 -2.65 -0.80
N ILE A 56 -8.51 -2.35 0.49
CA ILE A 56 -7.58 -1.30 0.92
C ILE A 56 -6.14 -1.68 0.57
N ARG A 57 -5.75 -2.95 0.81
CA ARG A 57 -4.42 -3.47 0.46
C ARG A 57 -4.15 -3.42 -1.03
N GLU A 58 -5.09 -3.86 -1.85
CA GLU A 58 -4.97 -3.82 -3.31
C GLU A 58 -4.82 -2.38 -3.80
N SER A 59 -5.64 -1.46 -3.26
CA SER A 59 -5.58 -0.04 -3.60
C SER A 59 -4.27 0.63 -3.17
N THR A 60 -3.73 0.32 -1.98
CA THR A 60 -2.43 0.88 -1.53
C THR A 60 -1.27 0.32 -2.34
N VAL A 61 -1.26 -0.97 -2.65
CA VAL A 61 -0.22 -1.58 -3.48
C VAL A 61 -0.27 -1.04 -4.90
N ASN A 62 -1.45 -0.90 -5.50
CA ASN A 62 -1.60 -0.30 -6.82
C ASN A 62 -1.05 1.13 -6.88
N ALA A 63 -1.32 1.95 -5.85
CA ALA A 63 -0.72 3.29 -5.74
C ALA A 63 0.82 3.24 -5.65
N ALA A 64 1.37 2.30 -4.87
CA ALA A 64 2.81 2.12 -4.76
C ALA A 64 3.44 1.62 -6.09
N GLU A 65 2.77 0.77 -6.84
CA GLU A 65 3.24 0.31 -8.16
C GLU A 65 3.22 1.41 -9.22
N ALA A 66 2.25 2.33 -9.17
CA ALA A 66 2.23 3.50 -10.05
C ALA A 66 3.48 4.39 -9.87
N CYS A 67 3.96 4.50 -8.62
CA CYS A 67 5.23 5.14 -8.30
C CYS A 67 6.41 4.42 -8.96
N MET A 68 6.47 3.08 -8.95
CA MET A 68 7.56 2.33 -9.57
C MET A 68 7.73 2.65 -11.06
N SER A 69 6.63 2.74 -11.82
CA SER A 69 6.67 3.11 -13.24
C SER A 69 7.20 4.54 -13.44
N SER A 70 6.78 5.46 -12.58
CA SER A 70 7.23 6.86 -12.59
C SER A 70 8.72 6.98 -12.24
N GLY A 71 9.20 6.21 -11.26
CA GLY A 71 10.62 6.20 -10.85
C GLY A 71 11.54 5.77 -11.97
N VAL A 72 11.15 4.75 -12.75
CA VAL A 72 11.91 4.33 -13.93
C VAL A 72 11.99 5.44 -14.97
N GLN A 73 10.90 6.17 -15.20
CA GLN A 73 10.91 7.31 -16.14
C GLN A 73 11.80 8.45 -15.64
N ILE A 74 11.79 8.74 -14.34
CA ILE A 74 12.68 9.75 -13.72
C ILE A 74 14.15 9.36 -13.95
N ILE A 75 14.52 8.10 -13.67
CA ILE A 75 15.90 7.62 -13.89
C ILE A 75 16.30 7.76 -15.35
N GLN A 76 15.45 7.32 -16.29
CA GLN A 76 15.75 7.42 -17.72
C GLN A 76 15.92 8.87 -18.16
N GLN A 77 15.01 9.77 -17.78
CA GLN A 77 15.09 11.18 -18.15
C GLN A 77 16.32 11.86 -17.55
N THR A 78 16.68 11.55 -16.31
CA THR A 78 17.89 12.08 -15.66
C THR A 78 19.16 11.58 -16.34
N LEU A 79 19.23 10.30 -16.71
CA LEU A 79 20.38 9.75 -17.45
C LEU A 79 20.49 10.32 -18.87
N GLN A 80 19.37 10.55 -19.56
CA GLN A 80 19.36 11.11 -20.92
C GLN A 80 19.74 12.59 -20.95
N ASN A 81 19.22 13.37 -20.02
CA ASN A 81 19.46 14.82 -19.96
C ASN A 81 20.72 15.18 -19.17
N GLY A 82 21.29 14.24 -18.41
CA GLY A 82 22.40 14.47 -17.49
C GLY A 82 22.03 15.27 -16.24
N ALA A 83 20.74 15.57 -16.04
CA ALA A 83 20.19 16.33 -14.92
C ALA A 83 18.69 16.01 -14.75
N VAL A 84 18.14 16.25 -13.56
CA VAL A 84 16.69 16.06 -13.34
C VAL A 84 15.91 17.12 -14.14
N PRO A 85 14.91 16.72 -14.95
CA PRO A 85 14.09 17.66 -15.71
C PRO A 85 13.43 18.71 -14.82
N GLY A 86 13.58 20.00 -15.16
CA GLY A 86 12.97 21.10 -14.40
C GLY A 86 11.44 21.08 -14.35
N THR A 87 10.79 20.32 -15.25
CA THR A 87 9.35 20.08 -15.21
C THR A 87 8.91 19.26 -14.01
N LEU A 88 9.81 18.44 -13.44
CA LEU A 88 9.53 17.59 -12.28
C LEU A 88 9.84 18.28 -10.94
N THR A 89 10.59 19.38 -10.97
CA THR A 89 10.90 20.20 -9.79
C THR A 89 9.98 21.43 -9.66
N ALA A 90 9.15 21.68 -10.68
CA ALA A 90 8.23 22.80 -10.70
C ALA A 90 7.08 22.66 -9.69
N ALA A 91 6.57 23.78 -9.20
CA ALA A 91 5.38 23.80 -8.35
C ALA A 91 4.17 23.20 -9.09
N GLY A 92 3.52 22.21 -8.47
CA GLY A 92 2.40 21.48 -9.07
C GLY A 92 2.80 20.28 -9.95
N ALA A 93 4.10 19.94 -10.03
CA ALA A 93 4.54 18.69 -10.64
C ALA A 93 3.98 17.47 -9.88
N ASN A 94 3.65 16.42 -10.63
CA ASN A 94 3.24 15.14 -10.09
C ASN A 94 3.80 14.02 -10.98
N PRO A 95 4.84 13.30 -10.57
CA PRO A 95 5.53 13.39 -9.27
C PRO A 95 6.31 14.70 -9.10
N VAL A 96 6.38 15.20 -7.86
CA VAL A 96 7.29 16.28 -7.48
C VAL A 96 8.62 15.67 -7.03
N VAL A 97 9.72 16.10 -7.64
CA VAL A 97 11.05 15.54 -7.45
C VAL A 97 11.94 16.53 -6.70
N THR A 98 12.69 16.00 -5.73
CA THR A 98 13.72 16.73 -5.00
C THR A 98 15.05 16.55 -5.73
N ALA A 99 15.45 17.54 -6.55
CA ALA A 99 16.61 17.41 -7.45
C ALA A 99 17.93 17.09 -6.74
N ALA A 100 18.20 17.69 -5.59
CA ALA A 100 19.33 17.34 -4.74
C ALA A 100 18.79 16.70 -3.45
N PRO A 101 19.12 15.43 -3.11
CA PRO A 101 20.29 14.66 -3.55
C PRO A 101 20.10 13.70 -4.75
N LEU A 102 18.89 13.56 -5.30
CA LEU A 102 18.58 12.52 -6.30
C LEU A 102 19.47 12.55 -7.54
N GLU A 103 19.76 13.73 -8.10
CA GLU A 103 20.58 13.86 -9.29
C GLU A 103 21.99 13.31 -9.07
N SER A 104 22.58 13.64 -7.91
CA SER A 104 23.91 13.17 -7.54
C SER A 104 23.98 11.68 -7.28
N GLU A 105 22.89 11.12 -6.77
CA GLU A 105 22.72 9.69 -6.60
C GLU A 105 22.62 8.96 -7.93
N ILE A 106 21.74 9.41 -8.84
CA ILE A 106 21.56 8.79 -10.16
C ILE A 106 22.86 8.85 -10.96
N MET A 107 23.52 10.01 -10.98
CA MET A 107 24.74 10.25 -11.77
C MET A 107 26.01 9.68 -11.13
N GLY A 108 25.95 9.34 -9.83
CA GLY A 108 27.03 8.67 -9.14
C GLY A 108 28.22 9.57 -8.81
N TYR A 109 27.99 10.85 -8.52
CA TYR A 109 29.06 11.79 -8.20
C TYR A 109 29.78 11.36 -6.90
N PRO A 110 31.13 11.37 -6.88
CA PRO A 110 31.91 11.00 -5.71
C PRO A 110 31.61 11.97 -4.56
N GLY A 111 31.09 11.45 -3.45
CA GLY A 111 30.66 12.25 -2.29
C GLY A 111 29.18 12.12 -1.93
N PHE A 112 28.36 11.56 -2.83
CA PHE A 112 26.93 11.29 -2.61
C PHE A 112 26.60 9.79 -2.63
N LEU A 113 27.62 8.93 -2.51
CA LEU A 113 27.44 7.50 -2.34
C LEU A 113 26.97 7.24 -0.90
N GLY A 114 25.66 7.15 -0.68
CA GLY A 114 25.12 6.59 0.56
C GLY A 114 24.53 7.60 1.53
N PHE A 115 23.61 8.45 1.06
CA PHE A 115 22.42 8.59 1.88
C PHE A 115 21.69 7.25 1.70
N SER A 116 21.76 6.38 2.70
CA SER A 116 20.74 5.34 2.81
C SER A 116 19.50 6.08 3.32
N ASP A 117 18.89 6.87 2.44
CA ASP A 117 17.60 7.47 2.68
C ASP A 117 16.51 6.42 2.53
N SER A 118 15.28 6.85 2.74
CA SER A 118 14.13 5.97 2.67
C SER A 118 12.88 6.76 2.35
N ALA A 119 12.00 6.11 1.59
CA ALA A 119 10.63 6.53 1.37
C ALA A 119 9.76 6.38 2.63
N ASP A 120 10.19 5.61 3.64
CA ASP A 120 9.41 5.32 4.83
C ASP A 120 9.41 6.52 5.82
N PRO A 121 8.26 7.16 6.08
CA PRO A 121 8.15 8.30 6.98
C PRO A 121 8.45 7.98 8.44
N THR A 122 8.53 6.70 8.81
CA THR A 122 8.90 6.25 10.16
C THR A 122 10.39 6.01 10.32
N SER A 123 11.15 6.05 9.22
CA SER A 123 12.59 5.87 9.26
C SER A 123 13.31 7.12 9.77
N GLY A 124 14.41 6.94 10.50
CA GLY A 124 15.28 8.04 10.92
C GLY A 124 16.05 8.69 9.76
N ALA A 125 15.94 8.14 8.55
CA ALA A 125 16.55 8.61 7.31
C ALA A 125 15.49 8.99 6.27
N PHE A 126 14.30 9.43 6.71
CA PHE A 126 13.21 9.82 5.82
C PHE A 126 13.59 11.06 4.98
N ALA A 127 13.90 10.82 3.71
CA ALA A 127 14.25 11.85 2.75
C ALA A 127 13.84 11.39 1.33
N PRO A 128 12.54 11.32 1.03
CA PRO A 128 12.08 10.79 -0.25
C PRO A 128 12.58 11.65 -1.40
N ASN A 129 13.15 10.98 -2.41
CA ASN A 129 13.64 11.63 -3.62
C ASN A 129 12.50 12.21 -4.48
N ALA A 130 11.32 11.60 -4.43
CA ALA A 130 10.13 12.13 -5.10
C ALA A 130 8.85 11.82 -4.33
N VAL A 131 7.81 12.61 -4.55
CA VAL A 131 6.48 12.39 -3.99
C VAL A 131 5.47 12.40 -5.13
N LEU A 132 4.70 11.32 -5.22
CA LEU A 132 3.62 11.15 -6.21
C LEU A 132 2.28 11.18 -5.48
N THR A 133 1.33 11.97 -5.96
CA THR A 133 -0.05 11.95 -5.48
C THR A 133 -0.92 11.18 -6.47
N VAL A 134 -1.47 10.06 -6.01
CA VAL A 134 -2.38 9.21 -6.81
C VAL A 134 -3.73 9.17 -6.11
N SER A 135 -4.71 9.93 -6.63
CA SER A 135 -6.03 10.05 -6.00
C SER A 135 -5.90 10.56 -4.55
N ASN A 136 -6.25 9.72 -3.56
CA ASN A 136 -6.16 10.03 -2.13
C ASN A 136 -4.87 9.52 -1.47
N TYR A 137 -3.96 8.91 -2.23
CA TYR A 137 -2.69 8.40 -1.72
C TYR A 137 -1.55 9.36 -2.01
N THR A 138 -0.74 9.60 -1.00
CA THR A 138 0.58 10.21 -1.14
C THR A 138 1.60 9.08 -1.14
N VAL A 139 2.38 8.97 -2.20
CA VAL A 139 3.38 7.94 -2.38
C VAL A 139 4.75 8.58 -2.35
N ASN A 140 5.50 8.28 -1.29
CA ASN A 140 6.90 8.66 -1.17
C ASN A 140 7.74 7.69 -1.98
N MET A 141 8.66 8.21 -2.76
CA MET A 141 9.56 7.44 -3.62
C MET A 141 10.99 7.72 -3.21
N ASP A 142 11.78 6.66 -3.22
CA ASP A 142 13.20 6.68 -2.94
C ASP A 142 13.92 5.82 -3.99
N ILE A 143 15.02 6.34 -4.53
CA ILE A 143 15.74 5.77 -5.66
C ILE A 143 17.21 5.67 -5.28
N ASP A 144 17.61 4.49 -4.82
CA ASP A 144 19.00 4.26 -4.49
C ASP A 144 19.80 3.78 -5.69
N ARG A 145 21.03 4.29 -5.86
CA ARG A 145 22.02 3.69 -6.78
C ARG A 145 22.87 2.65 -6.04
N LEU A 146 22.75 1.37 -6.42
CA LEU A 146 23.44 0.28 -5.72
C LEU A 146 24.85 0.04 -6.26
N TYR A 147 24.97 -0.32 -7.53
CA TYR A 147 26.27 -0.66 -8.14
C TYR A 147 26.21 -0.57 -9.66
N THR A 148 27.40 -0.43 -10.27
CA THR A 148 27.59 -0.43 -11.72
C THR A 148 28.33 -1.68 -12.16
N GLN A 149 27.90 -2.30 -13.26
CA GLN A 149 28.57 -3.46 -13.85
C GLN A 149 28.77 -3.25 -15.35
N PRO A 150 29.89 -3.72 -15.92
CA PRO A 150 30.04 -3.75 -17.37
C PRO A 150 29.02 -4.72 -17.99
N MET A 151 28.43 -4.34 -19.12
CA MET A 151 27.58 -5.21 -19.92
C MET A 151 28.45 -6.27 -20.60
N SER A 152 28.02 -7.54 -20.51
CA SER A 152 28.69 -8.65 -21.18
C SER A 152 28.79 -8.41 -22.69
N GLY A 153 30.01 -8.54 -23.24
CA GLY A 153 30.27 -8.40 -24.69
C GLY A 153 30.69 -7.01 -25.17
N GLN A 154 30.75 -6.00 -24.29
CA GLN A 154 31.28 -4.67 -24.61
C GLN A 154 32.57 -4.44 -23.79
N PRO A 155 33.67 -3.95 -24.40
CA PRO A 155 34.86 -3.62 -23.63
C PRO A 155 34.52 -2.48 -22.68
N ALA A 156 34.63 -2.73 -21.37
CA ALA A 156 34.63 -1.67 -20.38
C ALA A 156 35.82 -0.76 -20.70
N GLY A 157 35.53 0.43 -21.25
CA GLY A 157 36.61 1.35 -21.62
C GLY A 157 37.43 1.69 -20.38
N PHE A 158 38.70 1.31 -20.38
CA PHE A 158 39.64 1.74 -19.35
C PHE A 158 39.72 3.27 -19.39
N GLY A 159 39.34 3.94 -18.29
CA GLY A 159 39.48 5.39 -18.14
C GLY A 159 38.32 6.25 -18.67
N VAL A 160 37.21 5.66 -19.14
CA VAL A 160 35.98 6.43 -19.36
C VAL A 160 35.18 6.53 -18.07
N PRO A 161 34.59 7.70 -17.75
CA PRO A 161 33.65 7.81 -16.63
C PRO A 161 32.51 6.80 -16.79
N ALA A 162 31.89 6.39 -15.68
CA ALA A 162 30.85 5.35 -15.57
C ALA A 162 29.55 5.58 -16.38
N GLN A 163 29.61 6.47 -17.37
CA GLN A 163 28.56 6.90 -18.31
C GLN A 163 28.83 6.40 -19.75
N GLY A 164 29.88 5.59 -19.96
CA GLY A 164 30.20 5.02 -21.26
C GLY A 164 29.22 3.95 -21.74
N ALA A 165 29.05 3.85 -23.06
CA ALA A 165 28.34 2.75 -23.71
C ALA A 165 28.94 1.41 -23.25
N GLY A 166 28.11 0.52 -22.69
CA GLY A 166 28.55 -0.77 -22.17
C GLY A 166 28.63 -0.87 -20.64
N VAL A 167 28.12 0.09 -19.87
CA VAL A 167 27.91 -0.05 -18.42
C VAL A 167 26.41 -0.09 -18.09
N GLN A 168 26.04 -1.02 -17.22
CA GLN A 168 24.73 -1.16 -16.63
C GLN A 168 24.77 -0.69 -15.17
N ILE A 169 23.82 0.18 -14.81
CA ILE A 169 23.68 0.74 -13.47
C ILE A 169 22.45 0.11 -12.82
N ILE A 170 22.60 -0.36 -11.58
CA ILE A 170 21.54 -1.01 -10.83
C ILE A 170 21.01 -0.06 -9.78
N TYR A 171 19.69 0.12 -9.82
CA TYR A 171 18.94 1.00 -8.94
C TYR A 171 17.93 0.19 -8.13
N ARG A 172 17.69 0.59 -6.88
CA ARG A 172 16.55 0.14 -6.08
C ARG A 172 15.57 1.28 -6.04
N ILE A 173 14.32 0.99 -6.36
CA ILE A 173 13.23 1.94 -6.21
C ILE A 173 12.37 1.43 -5.08
N ASP A 174 12.17 2.26 -4.07
CA ASP A 174 11.30 2.01 -2.95
C ASP A 174 10.15 3.01 -2.94
N CYS A 175 8.93 2.50 -2.99
CA CYS A 175 7.71 3.28 -3.02
C CYS A 175 6.88 2.97 -1.78
N PHE A 176 6.62 4.00 -0.97
CA PHE A 176 5.79 3.91 0.23
C PHE A 176 4.52 4.73 0.02
N ALA A 177 3.41 4.05 -0.23
CA ALA A 177 2.09 4.66 -0.33
C ALA A 177 1.47 4.81 1.05
N VAL A 178 0.98 6.01 1.35
CA VAL A 178 0.22 6.30 2.57
C VAL A 178 -1.05 7.06 2.22
N THR A 179 -2.16 6.68 2.84
CA THR A 179 -3.36 7.52 2.91
C THR A 179 -3.50 8.03 4.33
N SER A 180 -3.68 9.33 4.48
CA SER A 180 -3.98 9.97 5.76
C SER A 180 -5.35 10.65 5.69
N VAL A 181 -6.08 10.61 6.79
CA VAL A 181 -7.26 11.45 7.00
C VAL A 181 -6.90 12.39 8.15
N GLY A 182 -6.55 13.62 7.81
CA GLY A 182 -5.92 14.54 8.76
C GLY A 182 -4.47 14.10 9.06
N VAL A 183 -4.14 13.90 10.34
CA VAL A 183 -2.77 13.59 10.81
C VAL A 183 -2.55 12.09 11.05
N THR A 184 -3.58 11.24 10.94
CA THR A 184 -3.49 9.80 11.20
C THR A 184 -3.35 8.99 9.91
N PRO A 185 -2.31 8.15 9.78
CA PRO A 185 -2.21 7.18 8.69
C PRO A 185 -3.34 6.15 8.81
N GLN A 186 -4.13 5.95 7.76
CA GLN A 186 -5.23 4.97 7.75
C GLN A 186 -4.83 3.66 7.06
N ALA A 187 -4.01 3.74 6.02
CA ALA A 187 -3.43 2.58 5.37
C ALA A 187 -2.08 2.95 4.76
N SER A 188 -1.17 2.00 4.80
CA SER A 188 0.13 2.09 4.15
C SER A 188 0.40 0.84 3.31
N GLY A 189 1.16 1.01 2.25
CA GLY A 189 1.67 -0.06 1.41
C GLY A 189 3.08 0.28 0.98
N ARG A 190 3.94 -0.73 0.84
CA ARG A 190 5.31 -0.55 0.36
C ARG A 190 5.58 -1.54 -0.76
N VAL A 191 6.17 -1.04 -1.83
CA VAL A 191 6.64 -1.84 -2.95
C VAL A 191 8.07 -1.43 -3.24
N THR A 192 8.97 -2.40 -3.24
CA THR A 192 10.37 -2.20 -3.57
C THR A 192 10.73 -3.09 -4.75
N GLY A 193 11.55 -2.59 -5.67
CA GLY A 193 11.99 -3.35 -6.82
C GLY A 193 13.36 -2.90 -7.30
N VAL A 194 14.07 -3.80 -7.97
CA VAL A 194 15.44 -3.55 -8.43
C VAL A 194 15.43 -3.47 -9.95
N TYR A 195 15.94 -2.36 -10.47
CA TYR A 195 15.99 -2.06 -11.89
C TYR A 195 17.43 -2.00 -12.37
N SER A 196 17.60 -2.37 -13.63
CA SER A 196 18.87 -2.35 -14.33
C SER A 196 18.76 -1.45 -15.54
N CYS A 197 19.43 -0.31 -15.49
CA CYS A 197 19.39 0.72 -16.52
C CYS A 197 20.73 0.77 -17.27
N VAL A 198 20.68 0.97 -18.58
CA VAL A 198 21.89 1.29 -19.34
C VAL A 198 22.32 2.72 -19.03
N ALA A 199 23.62 2.96 -18.96
CA ALA A 199 24.16 4.29 -18.61
C ALA A 199 23.72 5.41 -19.58
N THR A 200 23.34 5.06 -20.81
CA THR A 200 22.78 5.98 -21.81
C THR A 200 21.30 6.33 -21.57
N GLY A 201 20.65 5.77 -20.54
CA GLY A 201 19.25 6.04 -20.20
C GLY A 201 18.22 5.52 -21.22
N GLN A 202 18.63 4.76 -22.24
CA GLN A 202 17.75 4.30 -23.33
C GLN A 202 16.81 3.16 -22.93
N SER A 203 17.19 2.38 -21.91
CA SER A 203 16.38 1.27 -21.42
C SER A 203 16.66 0.97 -19.96
N CYS A 204 15.59 0.78 -19.18
CA CYS A 204 15.66 0.17 -17.85
C CYS A 204 14.77 -1.07 -17.84
N GLN A 205 15.32 -2.17 -17.35
CA GLN A 205 14.60 -3.44 -17.22
C GLN A 205 14.52 -3.81 -15.74
N ARG A 206 13.38 -4.34 -15.31
CA ARG A 206 13.23 -4.87 -13.97
C ARG A 206 14.06 -6.15 -13.85
N LYS A 207 14.86 -6.25 -12.79
CA LYS A 207 15.68 -7.42 -12.49
C LYS A 207 14.94 -8.38 -11.56
N ILE A 208 14.31 -7.83 -10.51
CA ILE A 208 13.54 -8.53 -9.46
C ILE A 208 12.43 -7.59 -8.98
#